data_AF-A0A8T3ANC7-F1
#
_entry.id   AF-A0A8T3ANC7-F1
#
_cell.length_a   1.000
_cell.length_b   1.000
_cell.length_c   1.000
_cell.angle_alpha   90.00
_cell.angle_beta   90.00
_cell.angle_gamma   90.00
#
_symmetry.space_group_name_H-M   'P 1'
#
loop_
_entity.id
_entity.type
_entity.pdbx_description
1 polymer ?
#
loop_
_entity_poly.entity_id
_entity_poly.type
_entity_poly.pdbx_seq_one_letter_code
_entity_poly.pdbx_strand_id
1 'polypeptide(L)'
;MKASGKRSIWRKKVGFPIVLLSSSSFFLAGFYGSMLFSMNPRADNDSVPRAKFIELSEGGEAELVAMPHGETGEPRYYSIPFQVLSWKPRAVYFPRFATAEQCQSIIKIAKSKLKPSSLALRKGETEESTKGIRTSSGTFLSASEDSTETLKYIEGKIAKATMIPRDHGEAFNILRYEIGQKYASHYDSFDPSEYGPQKSQRVASFLLYLSDVEEGGETMFPFENGSNMDTNYDYQKCIGLRVKPQQGDGLLFYSLLTNGTIDPTSLHGSCPVIKGEKWVATKWLRDTNNKNII
;
A
#
# COMPACT_ATOMS: atom_id res chain seq x y z
N MET A 1 44.23 68.83 -16.98
CA MET A 1 43.08 68.47 -17.84
C MET A 1 43.44 67.22 -18.64
N LYS A 2 42.47 66.31 -18.84
CA LYS A 2 42.61 64.91 -19.32
C LYS A 2 43.19 64.74 -20.75
N ALA A 3 43.94 63.65 -20.95
CA ALA A 3 44.02 62.82 -22.17
C ALA A 3 44.68 61.47 -21.78
N SER A 4 44.05 60.28 -21.81
CA SER A 4 43.68 59.40 -22.95
C SER A 4 44.86 58.91 -23.80
N GLY A 5 45.10 57.58 -23.85
CA GLY A 5 45.97 56.95 -24.86
C GLY A 5 46.43 55.52 -24.53
N LYS A 6 46.24 54.59 -25.48
CA LYS A 6 46.38 53.12 -25.40
C LYS A 6 47.72 52.57 -25.93
N ARG A 7 47.98 51.27 -25.61
CA ARG A 7 48.77 50.22 -26.33
C ARG A 7 50.31 50.35 -26.27
N SER A 8 51.10 49.37 -25.77
CA SER A 8 51.31 47.92 -26.07
C SER A 8 52.60 47.70 -26.88
N ILE A 9 53.28 46.55 -26.60
CA ILE A 9 54.39 45.84 -27.31
C ILE A 9 55.74 45.91 -26.56
N TRP A 10 56.63 44.90 -26.48
CA TRP A 10 56.65 43.43 -26.36
C TRP A 10 58.15 43.02 -26.17
N ARG A 11 58.40 41.77 -25.70
CA ARG A 11 59.66 40.97 -25.68
C ARG A 11 60.58 41.14 -24.45
N LYS A 12 61.17 40.10 -23.82
CA LYS A 12 61.45 38.65 -24.06
C LYS A 12 61.98 38.09 -22.70
N LYS A 13 61.82 36.85 -22.20
CA LYS A 13 62.38 35.54 -22.61
C LYS A 13 61.96 34.48 -21.54
N VAL A 14 61.33 33.37 -21.96
CA VAL A 14 61.76 31.95 -21.86
C VAL A 14 62.00 31.36 -20.46
N GLY A 15 61.18 30.37 -20.09
CA GLY A 15 61.45 29.36 -19.07
C GLY A 15 60.43 28.20 -19.15
N PHE A 16 60.92 27.01 -19.48
CA PHE A 16 60.29 25.67 -19.40
C PHE A 16 59.15 25.28 -20.37
N PRO A 17 59.50 24.58 -21.46
CA PRO A 17 58.60 23.69 -22.20
C PRO A 17 58.72 22.23 -21.66
N ILE A 18 57.75 21.37 -22.02
CA ILE A 18 57.82 19.89 -21.96
C ILE A 18 57.54 19.24 -20.59
N VAL A 19 56.31 19.30 -20.08
CA VAL A 19 55.77 18.25 -19.16
C VAL A 19 54.28 17.95 -19.39
N LEU A 20 53.49 18.83 -20.00
CA LEU A 20 52.02 18.67 -20.04
C LEU A 20 51.43 18.06 -21.32
N LEU A 21 52.23 17.37 -22.14
CA LEU A 21 51.75 16.72 -23.38
C LEU A 21 52.02 15.22 -23.47
N SER A 22 52.37 14.54 -22.36
CA SER A 22 52.51 13.07 -22.33
C SER A 22 51.53 12.37 -21.38
N SER A 23 50.63 13.09 -20.69
CA SER A 23 49.64 12.51 -19.78
C SER A 23 48.22 12.41 -20.37
N SER A 24 48.01 12.82 -21.62
CA SER A 24 46.69 12.79 -22.28
C SER A 24 46.43 11.56 -23.16
N SER A 25 47.40 10.65 -23.32
CA SER A 25 47.26 9.49 -24.23
C SER A 25 47.03 8.16 -23.53
N PHE A 26 47.05 8.09 -22.19
CA PHE A 26 46.78 6.85 -21.44
C PHE A 26 45.36 6.75 -20.85
N PHE A 27 44.57 7.82 -20.90
CA PHE A 27 43.18 7.79 -20.39
C PHE A 27 42.11 7.50 -21.46
N LEU A 28 42.46 7.56 -22.75
CA LEU A 28 41.51 7.31 -23.85
C LEU A 28 41.54 5.87 -24.40
N ALA A 29 42.56 5.08 -24.09
CA ALA A 29 42.61 3.65 -24.46
C ALA A 29 41.93 2.72 -23.43
N GLY A 30 41.80 3.14 -22.17
CA GLY A 30 41.13 2.37 -21.12
C GLY A 30 39.60 2.49 -21.11
N PHE A 31 39.04 3.45 -21.85
CA PHE A 31 37.59 3.70 -21.88
C PHE A 31 36.87 3.08 -23.09
N TYR A 32 37.63 2.59 -24.10
CA TYR A 32 37.07 1.96 -25.31
C TYR A 32 37.30 0.44 -25.40
N GLY A 33 38.06 -0.16 -24.49
CA GLY A 33 38.30 -1.62 -24.44
C GLY A 33 37.23 -2.44 -23.72
N SER A 34 36.35 -1.81 -22.94
CA SER A 34 35.30 -2.47 -22.14
C SER A 34 33.92 -2.48 -22.81
N MET A 35 33.79 -1.89 -24.01
CA MET A 35 32.53 -1.83 -24.78
C MET A 35 32.42 -2.91 -25.87
N LEU A 36 33.41 -3.80 -26.05
CA LEU A 36 33.41 -4.81 -27.12
C LEU A 36 33.22 -6.27 -26.64
N PHE A 37 32.97 -6.51 -25.35
CA PHE A 37 32.70 -7.86 -24.81
C PHE A 37 31.34 -8.05 -24.13
N SER A 38 30.37 -7.15 -24.34
CA SER A 38 29.00 -7.34 -23.85
C SER A 38 27.96 -7.06 -24.92
N MET A 39 28.07 -7.76 -26.05
CA MET A 39 26.94 -7.97 -26.96
C MET A 39 26.73 -9.47 -27.13
N ASN A 40 25.79 -10.02 -26.35
CA ASN A 40 25.09 -11.23 -26.72
C ASN A 40 23.59 -10.94 -26.62
N PRO A 41 22.83 -10.88 -27.74
CA PRO A 41 21.41 -10.62 -27.70
C PRO A 41 20.67 -11.97 -27.63
N ARG A 42 19.90 -12.20 -26.56
CA ARG A 42 18.73 -13.07 -26.57
C ARG A 42 17.84 -12.76 -25.38
N ALA A 43 16.57 -12.57 -25.70
CA ALA A 43 15.50 -12.15 -24.83
C ALA A 43 15.16 -13.23 -23.79
N ASP A 44 15.04 -12.81 -22.54
CA ASP A 44 13.95 -13.19 -21.63
C ASP A 44 14.03 -12.24 -20.44
N ASN A 45 12.99 -11.43 -20.22
CA ASN A 45 12.95 -10.46 -19.13
C ASN A 45 11.73 -10.67 -18.25
N ASP A 46 11.73 -11.79 -17.52
CA ASP A 46 11.07 -11.90 -16.22
C ASP A 46 12.18 -11.92 -15.16
N SER A 47 12.54 -10.75 -14.64
CA SER A 47 13.42 -10.66 -13.47
C SER A 47 12.93 -9.58 -12.51
N VAL A 48 11.97 -9.98 -11.67
CA VAL A 48 11.67 -9.27 -10.41
C VAL A 48 12.93 -9.35 -9.54
N PRO A 49 13.45 -8.25 -8.96
CA PRO A 49 14.61 -8.33 -8.08
C PRO A 49 14.23 -9.13 -6.83
N ARG A 50 14.80 -10.32 -6.68
CA ARG A 50 14.69 -11.14 -5.47
C ARG A 50 15.25 -10.33 -4.30
N ALA A 51 14.38 -9.94 -3.37
CA ALA A 51 14.79 -9.29 -2.13
C ALA A 51 15.86 -10.16 -1.45
N LYS A 52 17.03 -9.58 -1.19
CA LYS A 52 18.03 -10.19 -0.31
C LYS A 52 17.38 -10.32 1.07
N PHE A 53 16.92 -11.52 1.38
CA PHE A 53 16.73 -11.95 2.75
C PHE A 53 18.04 -11.67 3.47
N ILE A 54 17.98 -10.96 4.59
CA ILE A 54 19.09 -10.92 5.52
C ILE A 54 19.32 -12.38 5.92
N GLU A 55 20.42 -12.97 5.45
CA GLU A 55 20.95 -14.21 5.99
C GLU A 55 21.13 -13.99 7.49
N LEU A 56 20.21 -14.54 8.28
CA LEU A 56 20.49 -14.86 9.67
C LEU A 56 21.70 -15.79 9.61
N SER A 57 22.84 -15.26 10.07
CA SER A 57 24.13 -15.92 10.02
C SER A 57 24.03 -17.35 10.53
N GLU A 58 24.66 -18.28 9.82
CA GLU A 58 24.99 -19.63 10.28
C GLU A 58 25.46 -19.59 11.73
N GLY A 59 24.61 -20.03 12.66
CA GLY A 59 24.85 -19.87 14.09
C GLY A 59 23.70 -20.34 14.96
N GLY A 60 23.19 -21.55 14.70
CA GLY A 60 22.20 -22.23 15.52
C GLY A 60 20.81 -21.56 15.50
N GLU A 61 19.76 -22.32 15.16
CA GLU A 61 18.41 -21.91 15.53
C GLU A 61 18.37 -21.81 17.07
N ALA A 62 18.53 -20.61 17.60
CA ALA A 62 18.15 -20.35 18.98
C ALA A 62 16.65 -20.64 19.04
N GLU A 63 16.28 -21.75 19.69
CA GLU A 63 14.89 -22.12 19.93
C GLU A 63 14.19 -20.90 20.55
N LEU A 64 13.23 -20.33 19.82
CA LEU A 64 12.49 -19.16 20.30
C LEU A 64 11.62 -19.60 21.49
N VAL A 65 12.10 -19.37 22.71
CA VAL A 65 11.36 -19.67 23.92
C VAL A 65 10.32 -18.57 24.17
N ALA A 66 9.05 -18.96 24.30
CA ALA A 66 7.98 -18.03 24.63
C ALA A 66 8.15 -17.47 26.05
N MET A 67 7.98 -16.16 26.22
CA MET A 67 8.02 -15.49 27.52
C MET A 67 6.72 -15.72 28.31
N PRO A 68 6.74 -15.62 29.65
CA PRO A 68 5.52 -15.51 30.45
C PRO A 68 4.65 -14.37 29.94
N HIS A 69 3.33 -14.58 29.93
CA HIS A 69 2.36 -13.61 29.43
C HIS A 69 1.45 -13.10 30.55
N GLY A 70 0.93 -11.88 30.38
CA GLY A 70 -0.10 -11.34 31.27
C GLY A 70 -1.47 -11.97 31.02
N GLU A 71 -2.48 -11.54 31.79
CA GLU A 71 -3.86 -12.05 31.69
C GLU A 71 -4.46 -11.94 30.27
N THR A 72 -4.12 -10.87 29.56
CA THR A 72 -4.58 -10.61 28.18
C THR A 72 -3.57 -11.05 27.11
N GLY A 73 -2.40 -11.54 27.51
CA GLY A 73 -1.33 -11.95 26.61
C GLY A 73 -1.49 -13.40 26.12
N GLU A 74 -0.74 -13.76 25.08
CA GLU A 74 -0.79 -15.10 24.48
C GLU A 74 0.47 -15.93 24.83
N PRO A 75 0.34 -17.25 25.01
CA PRO A 75 1.43 -18.11 25.50
C PRO A 75 2.45 -18.50 24.42
N ARG A 76 2.29 -18.05 23.18
CA ARG A 76 3.11 -18.46 22.04
C ARG A 76 3.53 -17.23 21.22
N TYR A 77 4.70 -17.30 20.60
CA TYR A 77 5.11 -16.32 19.61
C TYR A 77 4.42 -16.62 18.26
N TYR A 78 4.20 -15.57 17.47
CA TYR A 78 3.63 -15.65 16.13
C TYR A 78 4.53 -14.92 15.15
N SER A 79 4.69 -15.47 13.95
CA SER A 79 5.35 -14.81 12.84
C SER A 79 4.34 -14.51 11.74
N ILE A 80 4.24 -13.25 11.35
CA ILE A 80 3.41 -12.80 10.24
C ILE A 80 4.34 -12.01 9.31
N PRO A 81 4.72 -12.58 8.14
CA PRO A 81 5.56 -11.88 7.17
C PRO A 81 4.87 -10.60 6.68
N PHE A 82 5.63 -9.51 6.56
CA PHE A 82 5.11 -8.25 6.04
C PHE A 82 6.18 -7.45 5.29
N GLN A 83 5.73 -6.49 4.49
CA GLN A 83 6.53 -5.48 3.83
C GLN A 83 5.91 -4.11 4.09
N VAL A 84 6.71 -3.14 4.55
CA VAL A 84 6.27 -1.74 4.60
C VAL A 84 6.28 -1.19 3.18
N LEU A 85 5.12 -0.75 2.70
CA LEU A 85 4.96 -0.15 1.37
C LEU A 85 5.12 1.36 1.41
N SER A 86 4.60 2.01 2.46
CA SER A 86 4.75 3.44 2.68
C SER A 86 4.65 3.79 4.16
N TRP A 87 5.22 4.94 4.53
CA TRP A 87 5.05 5.58 5.82
C TRP A 87 4.05 6.74 5.79
N LYS A 88 3.64 7.18 4.59
CA LYS A 88 2.69 8.29 4.36
C LYS A 88 1.79 7.95 3.15
N PRO A 89 0.65 7.28 3.33
CA PRO A 89 0.13 6.80 4.60
C PRO A 89 0.95 5.60 5.09
N ARG A 90 0.82 5.26 6.36
CA ARG A 90 1.35 3.98 6.86
C ARG A 90 0.60 2.86 6.16
N ALA A 91 1.27 2.17 5.23
CA ALA A 91 0.73 1.07 4.44
C ALA A 91 1.66 -0.13 4.51
N VAL A 92 1.11 -1.30 4.85
CA VAL A 92 1.85 -2.54 5.10
C VAL A 92 1.18 -3.68 4.34
N TYR A 93 1.97 -4.39 3.55
CA TYR A 93 1.56 -5.56 2.78
C TYR A 93 1.90 -6.84 3.53
N PHE A 94 1.00 -7.83 3.47
CA PHE A 94 1.11 -9.11 4.14
C PHE A 94 0.92 -10.24 3.11
N PRO A 95 2.01 -10.86 2.61
CA PRO A 95 1.89 -11.96 1.66
C PRO A 95 1.30 -13.21 2.31
N ARG A 96 0.39 -13.90 1.60
CA ARG A 96 -0.23 -15.17 2.02
C ARG A 96 -0.83 -15.09 3.42
N PHE A 97 -1.55 -14.00 3.71
CA PHE A 97 -2.20 -13.78 4.99
C PHE A 97 -3.34 -14.77 5.25
N ALA A 98 -4.06 -15.20 4.22
CA ALA A 98 -5.02 -16.29 4.23
C ALA A 98 -4.69 -17.33 3.15
N THR A 99 -5.14 -18.57 3.33
CA THR A 99 -5.02 -19.61 2.30
C THR A 99 -6.09 -19.44 1.22
N ALA A 100 -5.87 -20.05 0.05
CA ALA A 100 -6.85 -20.04 -1.03
C ALA A 100 -8.20 -20.65 -0.58
N GLU A 101 -8.17 -21.72 0.21
CA GLU A 101 -9.37 -22.36 0.76
C GLU A 101 -10.15 -21.43 1.68
N GLN A 102 -9.44 -20.67 2.54
CA GLN A 102 -10.04 -19.66 3.39
C GLN A 102 -10.72 -18.56 2.56
N CYS A 103 -10.03 -18.05 1.53
CA CYS A 103 -10.60 -17.06 0.62
C CYS A 103 -11.87 -17.58 -0.08
N GLN A 104 -11.85 -18.81 -0.60
CA GLN A 104 -13.00 -19.42 -1.27
C GLN A 104 -14.18 -19.67 -0.33
N SER A 105 -13.91 -20.07 0.92
CA SER A 105 -14.95 -20.22 1.95
C SER A 105 -15.71 -18.91 2.18
N ILE A 106 -14.97 -17.80 2.33
CA ILE A 106 -15.56 -16.47 2.52
C ILE A 106 -16.39 -16.06 1.30
N ILE A 107 -15.84 -16.22 0.09
CA ILE A 107 -16.55 -15.90 -1.16
C ILE A 107 -17.86 -16.70 -1.25
N LYS A 108 -17.84 -18.00 -0.90
CA LYS A 108 -19.03 -18.87 -0.95
C LYS A 108 -20.16 -18.38 -0.05
N ILE A 109 -19.84 -17.94 1.17
CA ILE A 109 -20.83 -17.38 2.11
C ILE A 109 -21.37 -16.05 1.59
N ALA A 110 -20.49 -15.19 1.07
CA ALA A 110 -20.85 -13.85 0.61
C ALA A 110 -21.73 -13.87 -0.65
N LYS A 111 -21.48 -14.78 -1.60
CA LYS A 111 -22.17 -14.86 -2.90
C LYS A 111 -23.70 -14.86 -2.81
N SER A 112 -24.28 -15.51 -1.80
CA SER A 112 -25.74 -15.59 -1.64
C SER A 112 -26.36 -14.34 -1.01
N LYS A 113 -25.54 -13.42 -0.48
CA LYS A 113 -25.98 -12.23 0.26
C LYS A 113 -25.60 -10.90 -0.41
N LEU A 114 -24.96 -10.94 -1.59
CA LEU A 114 -24.51 -9.74 -2.30
C LEU A 114 -25.68 -8.85 -2.71
N LYS A 115 -25.51 -7.54 -2.49
CA LYS A 115 -26.40 -6.48 -2.97
C LYS A 115 -25.55 -5.32 -3.51
N PRO A 116 -26.09 -4.40 -4.33
CA PRO A 116 -25.37 -3.18 -4.68
C PRO A 116 -24.81 -2.47 -3.43
N SER A 117 -23.57 -2.02 -3.49
CA SER A 117 -22.92 -1.38 -2.34
C SER A 117 -23.46 0.02 -2.09
N SER A 118 -23.64 0.39 -0.81
CA SER A 118 -24.00 1.74 -0.40
C SER A 118 -22.78 2.55 0.08
N LEU A 119 -23.00 3.85 0.28
CA LEU A 119 -22.04 4.82 0.81
C LEU A 119 -22.57 5.42 2.12
N ALA A 120 -21.66 5.85 2.99
CA ALA A 120 -22.02 6.76 4.07
C ALA A 120 -22.23 8.15 3.47
N LEU A 121 -23.47 8.63 3.46
CA LEU A 121 -23.85 9.90 2.86
C LEU A 121 -23.47 11.07 3.77
N ARG A 122 -22.89 12.12 3.21
CA ARG A 122 -22.67 13.40 3.89
C ARG A 122 -23.96 14.19 3.99
N LYS A 123 -23.97 15.24 4.81
CA LYS A 123 -25.15 16.12 4.95
C LYS A 123 -25.52 16.73 3.59
N GLY A 124 -26.71 16.37 3.10
CA GLY A 124 -27.27 16.86 1.83
C GLY A 124 -27.05 15.94 0.63
N GLU A 125 -26.28 14.86 0.78
CA GLU A 125 -26.13 13.84 -0.27
C GLU A 125 -27.28 12.82 -0.24
N THR A 126 -27.64 12.33 -1.42
CA THR A 126 -28.58 11.22 -1.64
C THR A 126 -27.90 10.06 -2.37
N GLU A 127 -28.54 8.89 -2.39
CA GLU A 127 -28.10 7.74 -3.18
C GLU A 127 -27.96 8.08 -4.68
N GLU A 128 -28.91 8.85 -5.23
CA GLU A 128 -28.85 9.31 -6.63
C GLU A 128 -27.65 10.22 -6.88
N SER A 129 -27.39 11.19 -5.98
CA SER A 129 -26.31 12.17 -6.17
C SER A 129 -24.91 11.55 -6.11
N THR A 130 -24.78 10.38 -5.47
CA THR A 130 -23.52 9.66 -5.27
C THR A 130 -23.37 8.46 -6.20
N LYS A 131 -24.31 8.29 -7.14
CA LYS A 131 -24.32 7.18 -8.09
C LYS A 131 -23.04 7.16 -8.94
N GLY A 132 -22.42 5.99 -9.03
CA GLY A 132 -21.21 5.78 -9.83
C GLY A 132 -19.89 6.02 -9.09
N ILE A 133 -19.92 6.58 -7.87
CA ILE A 133 -18.73 6.73 -7.01
C ILE A 133 -18.20 5.35 -6.58
N ARG A 134 -19.12 4.48 -6.14
CA ARG A 134 -18.87 3.08 -5.81
C ARG A 134 -19.82 2.22 -6.61
N THR A 135 -19.28 1.29 -7.38
CA THR A 135 -20.08 0.47 -8.31
C THR A 135 -19.99 -1.03 -8.03
N SER A 136 -19.40 -1.43 -6.91
CA SER A 136 -19.32 -2.82 -6.45
C SER A 136 -20.67 -3.36 -5.95
N SER A 137 -20.76 -4.68 -5.87
CA SER A 137 -21.70 -5.35 -4.96
C SER A 137 -21.00 -5.75 -3.67
N GLY A 138 -21.74 -5.82 -2.56
CA GLY A 138 -21.18 -6.16 -1.26
C GLY A 138 -22.18 -6.73 -0.27
N THR A 139 -21.64 -7.24 0.83
CA THR A 139 -22.40 -7.72 1.98
C THR A 139 -21.54 -7.66 3.24
N PHE A 140 -22.18 -7.57 4.40
CA PHE A 140 -21.48 -7.66 5.68
C PHE A 140 -21.56 -9.07 6.24
N LEU A 141 -20.42 -9.60 6.69
CA LEU A 141 -20.33 -10.89 7.36
C LEU A 141 -19.62 -10.73 8.71
N SER A 142 -20.32 -11.11 9.77
CA SER A 142 -19.72 -11.28 11.10
C SER A 142 -19.07 -12.65 11.23
N ALA A 143 -18.06 -12.77 12.11
CA ALA A 143 -17.42 -14.06 12.39
C ALA A 143 -18.40 -15.11 12.95
N SER A 144 -19.49 -14.70 13.60
CA SER A 144 -20.56 -15.59 14.07
C SER A 144 -21.41 -16.20 12.97
N GLU A 145 -21.43 -15.60 11.77
CA GLU A 145 -22.17 -16.13 10.62
C GLU A 145 -21.37 -17.14 9.79
N ASP A 146 -20.08 -17.31 10.10
CA ASP A 146 -19.17 -18.23 9.41
C ASP A 146 -18.98 -19.52 10.20
N SER A 147 -19.65 -20.59 9.75
CA SER A 147 -19.55 -21.92 10.36
C SER A 147 -18.18 -22.57 10.21
N THR A 148 -17.30 -22.05 9.34
CA THR A 148 -15.94 -22.59 9.14
C THR A 148 -14.91 -21.99 10.11
N GLU A 149 -15.32 -21.02 10.94
CA GLU A 149 -14.45 -20.22 11.82
C GLU A 149 -13.30 -19.47 11.09
N THR A 150 -13.32 -19.41 9.76
CA THR A 150 -12.30 -18.76 8.94
C THR A 150 -12.20 -17.26 9.27
N LEU A 151 -13.34 -16.55 9.33
CA LEU A 151 -13.38 -15.14 9.68
C LEU A 151 -12.86 -14.88 11.09
N LYS A 152 -13.22 -15.74 12.06
CA LYS A 152 -12.74 -15.65 13.45
C LYS A 152 -11.22 -15.81 13.53
N TYR A 153 -10.67 -16.76 12.78
CA TYR A 153 -9.22 -16.99 12.68
C TYR A 153 -8.50 -15.78 12.05
N ILE A 154 -9.02 -15.25 10.93
CA ILE A 154 -8.46 -14.09 10.24
C ILE A 154 -8.49 -12.86 11.14
N GLU A 155 -9.59 -12.60 11.86
CA GLU A 155 -9.66 -11.51 12.84
C GLU A 155 -8.58 -11.64 13.93
N GLY A 156 -8.31 -12.86 14.40
CA GLY A 156 -7.22 -13.13 15.34
C GLY A 156 -5.83 -12.79 14.77
N LYS A 157 -5.59 -13.09 13.49
CA LYS A 157 -4.35 -12.68 12.81
C LYS A 157 -4.29 -11.17 12.61
N ILE A 158 -5.39 -10.51 12.24
CA ILE A 158 -5.45 -9.05 12.07
C ILE A 158 -5.16 -8.36 13.40
N ALA A 159 -5.74 -8.85 14.51
CA ALA A 159 -5.49 -8.30 15.83
C ALA A 159 -4.00 -8.37 16.23
N LYS A 160 -3.33 -9.49 15.95
CA LYS A 160 -1.88 -9.63 16.15
C LYS A 160 -1.07 -8.71 15.24
N ALA A 161 -1.44 -8.61 13.97
CA ALA A 161 -0.72 -7.79 12.98
C ALA A 161 -0.83 -6.29 13.27
N THR A 162 -1.93 -5.86 13.88
CA THR A 162 -2.23 -4.45 14.14
C THR A 162 -2.04 -4.03 15.59
N MET A 163 -1.96 -5.01 16.50
CA MET A 163 -2.04 -4.83 17.96
C MET A 163 -3.34 -4.14 18.42
N ILE A 164 -4.42 -4.26 17.63
CA ILE A 164 -5.75 -3.76 17.97
C ILE A 164 -6.64 -4.94 18.36
N PRO A 165 -7.33 -4.92 19.52
CA PRO A 165 -8.21 -6.00 19.93
C PRO A 165 -9.31 -6.32 18.91
N ARG A 166 -9.68 -7.61 18.80
CA ARG A 166 -10.66 -8.08 17.78
C ARG A 166 -12.02 -7.38 17.87
N ASP A 167 -12.45 -6.99 19.06
CA ASP A 167 -13.74 -6.35 19.33
C ASP A 167 -13.80 -4.87 18.93
N HIS A 168 -12.69 -4.28 18.50
CA HIS A 168 -12.66 -3.00 17.80
C HIS A 168 -12.97 -3.13 16.30
N GLY A 169 -13.02 -4.36 15.76
CA GLY A 169 -13.19 -4.61 14.34
C GLY A 169 -14.66 -4.73 13.93
N GLU A 170 -15.11 -3.94 12.94
CA GLU A 170 -16.47 -4.02 12.38
C GLU A 170 -16.72 -5.36 11.69
N ALA A 171 -17.97 -5.74 11.39
CA ALA A 171 -18.22 -6.89 10.52
C ALA A 171 -17.44 -6.74 9.20
N PHE A 172 -16.96 -7.84 8.62
CA PHE A 172 -16.25 -7.76 7.35
C PHE A 172 -17.18 -7.25 6.26
N ASN A 173 -16.76 -6.23 5.53
CA ASN A 173 -17.42 -5.81 4.31
C ASN A 173 -16.82 -6.60 3.13
N ILE A 174 -17.53 -7.61 2.65
CA ILE A 174 -17.10 -8.41 1.51
C ILE A 174 -17.60 -7.74 0.24
N LEU A 175 -16.69 -7.47 -0.69
CA LEU A 175 -16.96 -6.71 -1.91
C LEU A 175 -16.56 -7.50 -3.15
N ARG A 176 -17.38 -7.38 -4.19
CA ARG A 176 -17.15 -7.93 -5.53
C ARG A 176 -17.20 -6.80 -6.55
N TYR A 177 -16.15 -6.72 -7.38
CA TYR A 177 -16.05 -5.80 -8.51
C TYR A 177 -15.94 -6.59 -9.80
N GLU A 178 -16.88 -6.34 -10.70
CA GLU A 178 -16.89 -6.81 -12.08
C GLU A 178 -16.08 -5.88 -12.98
N ILE A 179 -15.87 -6.26 -14.25
CA ILE A 179 -15.16 -5.45 -15.23
C ILE A 179 -15.75 -4.03 -15.31
N GLY A 180 -14.89 -3.02 -15.23
CA GLY A 180 -15.23 -1.60 -15.22
C GLY A 180 -15.69 -1.06 -13.87
N GLN A 181 -16.06 -1.92 -12.90
CA GLN A 181 -16.45 -1.46 -11.57
C GLN A 181 -15.24 -0.96 -10.78
N LYS A 182 -15.48 0.05 -9.95
CA LYS A 182 -14.45 0.81 -9.24
C LYS A 182 -15.00 1.38 -7.93
N TYR A 183 -14.10 1.99 -7.17
CA TYR A 183 -14.46 2.89 -6.08
C TYR A 183 -13.54 4.11 -6.15
N ALA A 184 -14.12 5.29 -6.37
CA ALA A 184 -13.39 6.54 -6.35
C ALA A 184 -12.64 6.75 -5.03
N SER A 185 -11.61 7.60 -5.08
CA SER A 185 -10.79 7.93 -3.93
C SER A 185 -11.64 8.48 -2.78
N HIS A 186 -11.43 7.95 -1.57
CA HIS A 186 -12.16 8.30 -0.36
C HIS A 186 -11.30 8.07 0.89
N TYR A 187 -11.80 8.56 2.01
CA TYR A 187 -11.25 8.25 3.34
C TYR A 187 -12.14 7.22 4.04
N ASP A 188 -11.51 6.35 4.81
CA ASP A 188 -12.24 5.44 5.70
C ASP A 188 -12.55 6.08 7.06
N SER A 189 -11.81 7.12 7.45
CA SER A 189 -12.14 7.98 8.60
C SER A 189 -13.33 8.87 8.30
N PHE A 190 -14.02 9.33 9.35
CA PHE A 190 -15.17 10.22 9.21
C PHE A 190 -14.81 11.61 9.73
N ASP A 191 -14.60 12.57 8.82
CA ASP A 191 -14.32 13.96 9.17
C ASP A 191 -15.54 14.57 9.91
N PRO A 192 -15.38 15.04 11.16
CA PRO A 192 -16.48 15.62 11.92
C PRO A 192 -17.15 16.83 11.25
N SER A 193 -16.45 17.55 10.38
CA SER A 193 -17.01 18.68 9.62
C SER A 193 -17.99 18.23 8.53
N GLU A 194 -17.83 17.02 8.00
CA GLU A 194 -18.67 16.45 6.94
C GLU A 194 -19.76 15.50 7.48
N TYR A 195 -19.40 14.69 8.47
CA TYR A 195 -20.23 13.60 9.02
C TYR A 195 -20.79 13.91 10.41
N GLY A 196 -20.47 15.07 10.99
CA GLY A 196 -20.84 15.43 12.36
C GLY A 196 -19.98 14.72 13.42
N PRO A 197 -20.20 15.01 14.72
CA PRO A 197 -19.40 14.45 15.80
C PRO A 197 -19.48 12.91 15.82
N GLN A 198 -18.33 12.27 15.92
CA GLN A 198 -18.21 10.81 15.92
C GLN A 198 -17.93 10.29 17.34
N LYS A 199 -18.63 9.24 17.76
CA LYS A 199 -18.33 8.54 19.03
C LYS A 199 -17.02 7.75 18.97
N SER A 200 -16.58 7.38 17.77
CA SER A 200 -15.41 6.55 17.51
C SER A 200 -14.95 6.72 16.07
N GLN A 201 -13.63 6.65 15.83
CA GLN A 201 -13.03 6.70 14.50
C GLN A 201 -12.50 5.35 14.03
N ARG A 202 -12.53 5.15 12.71
CA ARG A 202 -11.82 4.05 12.04
C ARG A 202 -10.33 4.41 11.98
N VAL A 203 -9.51 3.75 12.80
CA VAL A 203 -8.08 4.02 12.93
C VAL A 203 -7.26 3.37 11.82
N ALA A 204 -7.72 2.23 11.33
CA ALA A 204 -7.03 1.44 10.32
C ALA A 204 -8.02 0.56 9.54
N SER A 205 -7.59 0.18 8.35
CA SER A 205 -8.33 -0.68 7.44
C SER A 205 -7.43 -1.83 7.01
N PHE A 206 -7.95 -3.05 7.13
CA PHE A 206 -7.30 -4.24 6.65
C PHE A 206 -8.11 -4.81 5.48
N LEU A 207 -7.51 -4.87 4.29
CA LEU A 207 -8.08 -5.43 3.08
C LEU A 207 -7.45 -6.81 2.85
N LEU A 208 -8.25 -7.86 2.91
CA LEU A 208 -7.86 -9.19 2.50
C LEU A 208 -8.34 -9.43 1.07
N TYR A 209 -7.42 -9.59 0.13
CA TYR A 209 -7.75 -9.92 -1.26
C TYR A 209 -8.17 -11.40 -1.33
N LEU A 210 -9.38 -11.65 -1.82
CA LEU A 210 -9.96 -12.99 -1.88
C LEU A 210 -9.84 -13.63 -3.27
N SER A 211 -9.45 -12.86 -4.28
CA SER A 211 -9.19 -13.35 -5.64
C SER A 211 -7.96 -12.66 -6.24
N ASP A 212 -7.31 -13.35 -7.18
CA ASP A 212 -6.38 -12.74 -8.10
C ASP A 212 -7.15 -11.88 -9.11
N VAL A 213 -6.56 -10.75 -9.49
CA VAL A 213 -7.08 -9.89 -10.56
C VAL A 213 -6.06 -9.85 -11.68
N GLU A 214 -6.49 -10.21 -12.89
CA GLU A 214 -5.63 -10.31 -14.05
C GLU A 214 -5.05 -8.92 -14.41
N GLU A 215 -5.93 -7.94 -14.57
CA GLU A 215 -5.60 -6.57 -14.95
C GLU A 215 -6.51 -5.54 -14.26
N GLY A 216 -5.93 -4.47 -13.72
CA GLY A 216 -6.66 -3.44 -12.97
C GLY A 216 -6.99 -3.85 -11.53
N GLY A 217 -8.00 -3.20 -10.94
CA GLY A 217 -8.49 -3.54 -9.60
C GLY A 217 -7.55 -3.18 -8.45
N GLU A 218 -6.45 -2.47 -8.70
CA GLU A 218 -5.48 -2.10 -7.68
C GLU A 218 -6.11 -1.26 -6.56
N THR A 219 -5.60 -1.43 -5.34
CA THR A 219 -5.86 -0.45 -4.28
C THR A 219 -4.82 0.64 -4.42
N MET A 220 -5.27 1.87 -4.68
CA MET A 220 -4.39 3.00 -4.93
C MET A 220 -4.35 3.98 -3.77
N PHE A 221 -3.21 4.64 -3.59
CA PHE A 221 -3.00 5.77 -2.69
C PHE A 221 -2.47 6.95 -3.51
N PRO A 222 -3.34 7.81 -4.06
CA PRO A 222 -2.92 8.93 -4.90
C PRO A 222 -2.04 9.93 -4.14
N PHE A 223 -2.20 10.03 -2.82
CA PHE A 223 -1.49 10.99 -1.97
C PHE A 223 -0.27 10.42 -1.25
N GLU A 224 0.24 9.27 -1.72
CA GLU A 224 1.44 8.66 -1.16
C GLU A 224 2.62 9.65 -1.14
N ASN A 225 3.25 9.75 0.01
CA ASN A 225 4.30 10.68 0.37
C ASN A 225 3.99 12.16 0.06
N GLY A 226 2.71 12.54 0.13
CA GLY A 226 2.25 13.90 -0.17
C GLY A 226 2.14 14.21 -1.67
N SER A 227 2.34 13.21 -2.53
CA SER A 227 2.22 13.37 -3.98
C SER A 227 0.81 13.82 -4.37
N ASN A 228 0.66 14.60 -5.44
CA ASN A 228 -0.64 15.03 -5.98
C ASN A 228 -1.55 15.85 -5.04
N MET A 229 -1.17 16.12 -3.79
CA MET A 229 -1.99 16.88 -2.84
C MET A 229 -2.17 18.35 -3.24
N ASP A 230 -1.15 18.96 -3.86
CA ASP A 230 -1.18 20.35 -4.34
C ASP A 230 -1.81 20.50 -5.73
N THR A 231 -2.51 19.49 -6.22
CA THR A 231 -3.08 19.46 -7.57
C THR A 231 -4.61 19.41 -7.52
N ASN A 232 -5.27 19.84 -8.61
CA ASN A 232 -6.70 19.57 -8.82
C ASN A 232 -6.90 18.10 -9.20
N TYR A 233 -6.58 17.19 -8.28
CA TYR A 233 -6.65 15.76 -8.47
C TYR A 233 -8.10 15.33 -8.74
N ASP A 234 -8.29 14.58 -9.83
CA ASP A 234 -9.55 13.91 -10.13
C ASP A 234 -9.62 12.61 -9.33
N TYR A 235 -10.54 12.56 -8.35
CA TYR A 235 -10.77 11.45 -7.43
C TYR A 235 -11.12 10.12 -8.12
N GLN A 236 -11.39 10.13 -9.43
CA GLN A 236 -11.62 8.90 -10.21
C GLN A 236 -10.35 8.33 -10.85
N LYS A 237 -9.23 9.08 -10.88
CA LYS A 237 -7.99 8.63 -11.53
C LYS A 237 -7.23 7.62 -10.69
N CYS A 238 -6.88 6.51 -11.33
CA CYS A 238 -6.01 5.47 -10.78
C CYS A 238 -4.53 5.88 -10.86
N ILE A 239 -3.97 6.51 -9.82
CA ILE A 239 -2.57 7.00 -9.77
C ILE A 239 -1.94 6.80 -8.38
N GLY A 240 -0.66 7.14 -8.26
CA GLY A 240 0.10 7.03 -7.01
C GLY A 240 0.60 5.61 -6.74
N LEU A 241 0.81 5.28 -5.47
CA LEU A 241 1.13 3.91 -5.05
C LEU A 241 -0.07 3.00 -5.36
N ARG A 242 0.20 1.85 -5.99
CA ARG A 242 -0.83 0.87 -6.39
C ARG A 242 -0.46 -0.52 -5.91
N VAL A 243 -1.39 -1.15 -5.20
CA VAL A 243 -1.24 -2.52 -4.68
C VAL A 243 -2.13 -3.44 -5.50
N LYS A 244 -1.50 -4.37 -6.23
CA LYS A 244 -2.22 -5.35 -7.07
C LYS A 244 -2.90 -6.40 -6.17
N PRO A 245 -4.18 -6.73 -6.39
CA PRO A 245 -4.85 -7.80 -5.65
C PRO A 245 -4.26 -9.16 -6.03
N GLN A 246 -3.85 -9.92 -5.03
CA GLN A 246 -3.43 -11.31 -5.15
C GLN A 246 -4.14 -12.13 -4.08
N GLN A 247 -4.68 -13.29 -4.45
CA GLN A 247 -5.49 -14.07 -3.53
C GLN A 247 -4.71 -14.45 -2.27
N GLY A 248 -5.33 -14.21 -1.11
CA GLY A 248 -4.77 -14.52 0.20
C GLY A 248 -3.91 -13.40 0.78
N ASP A 249 -3.51 -12.41 0.00
CA ASP A 249 -2.70 -11.30 0.49
C ASP A 249 -3.52 -10.27 1.26
N GLY A 250 -2.88 -9.68 2.27
CA GLY A 250 -3.43 -8.60 3.09
C GLY A 250 -2.77 -7.26 2.79
N LEU A 251 -3.56 -6.19 2.86
CA LEU A 251 -3.09 -4.81 2.87
C LEU A 251 -3.67 -4.11 4.11
N LEU A 252 -2.79 -3.65 4.99
CA LEU A 252 -3.13 -2.78 6.11
C LEU A 252 -2.76 -1.36 5.75
N PHE A 253 -3.64 -0.40 6.00
CA PHE A 253 -3.27 1.01 6.06
C PHE A 253 -3.96 1.71 7.22
N TYR A 254 -3.33 2.77 7.73
CA TYR A 254 -3.87 3.56 8.82
C TYR A 254 -4.53 4.82 8.28
N SER A 255 -5.77 5.08 8.72
CA SER A 255 -6.53 6.28 8.39
C SER A 255 -6.16 7.47 9.28
N LEU A 256 -5.56 7.18 10.44
CA LEU A 256 -5.12 8.20 11.40
C LEU A 256 -3.60 8.20 11.58
N LEU A 257 -3.07 9.39 11.81
CA LEU A 257 -1.73 9.63 12.33
C LEU A 257 -1.63 9.10 13.77
N THR A 258 -0.40 8.94 14.27
CA THR A 258 -0.17 8.41 15.63
C THR A 258 -0.66 9.34 16.75
N ASN A 259 -0.93 10.61 16.44
CA ASN A 259 -1.57 11.57 17.34
C ASN A 259 -3.12 11.50 17.31
N GLY A 260 -3.71 10.59 16.52
CA GLY A 260 -5.16 10.39 16.39
C GLY A 260 -5.85 11.32 15.38
N THR A 261 -5.15 12.24 14.72
CA THR A 261 -5.77 13.07 13.67
C THR A 261 -5.85 12.30 12.35
N ILE A 262 -6.83 12.65 11.49
CA ILE A 262 -6.97 12.06 10.16
C ILE A 262 -5.67 12.27 9.36
N ASP A 263 -5.17 11.20 8.75
CA ASP A 263 -4.03 11.25 7.85
C ASP A 263 -4.51 11.62 6.44
N PRO A 264 -4.24 12.83 5.92
CA PRO A 264 -4.69 13.21 4.59
C PRO A 264 -4.03 12.36 3.49
N THR A 265 -2.89 11.73 3.76
CA THR A 265 -2.24 10.85 2.78
C THR A 265 -2.93 9.48 2.67
N SER A 266 -3.85 9.14 3.60
CA SER A 266 -4.61 7.88 3.57
C SER A 266 -5.77 7.87 2.58
N LEU A 267 -5.91 8.91 1.75
CA LEU A 267 -6.85 8.92 0.64
C LEU A 267 -6.55 7.71 -0.26
N HIS A 268 -7.54 6.88 -0.50
CA HIS A 268 -7.35 5.65 -1.25
C HIS A 268 -8.58 5.29 -2.08
N GLY A 269 -8.42 4.43 -3.08
CA GLY A 269 -9.51 3.98 -3.93
C GLY A 269 -9.26 2.61 -4.53
N SER A 270 -10.28 2.07 -5.18
CA SER A 270 -10.17 0.85 -5.99
C SER A 270 -10.17 1.23 -7.46
N CYS A 271 -9.05 1.02 -8.14
CA CYS A 271 -8.96 1.18 -9.59
C CYS A 271 -9.99 0.30 -10.31
N PRO A 272 -10.42 0.69 -11.52
CA PRO A 272 -11.33 -0.14 -12.32
C PRO A 272 -10.74 -1.52 -12.58
N VAL A 273 -11.55 -2.57 -12.47
CA VAL A 273 -11.16 -3.90 -12.95
C VAL A 273 -11.16 -3.87 -14.48
N ILE A 274 -10.05 -4.26 -15.10
CA ILE A 274 -9.92 -4.29 -16.56
C ILE A 274 -10.13 -5.72 -17.08
N LYS A 275 -9.56 -6.72 -16.39
CA LYS A 275 -9.76 -8.15 -16.68
C LYS A 275 -9.87 -8.97 -15.40
N GLY A 276 -10.70 -10.01 -15.46
CA GLY A 276 -11.02 -10.87 -14.32
C GLY A 276 -12.10 -10.27 -13.41
N GLU A 277 -12.03 -10.62 -12.12
CA GLU A 277 -13.00 -10.21 -11.10
C GLU A 277 -12.28 -10.02 -9.75
N LYS A 278 -12.59 -8.93 -9.06
CA LYS A 278 -11.98 -8.64 -7.75
C LYS A 278 -12.95 -8.99 -6.63
N TRP A 279 -12.50 -9.83 -5.71
CA TRP A 279 -13.09 -10.02 -4.39
C TRP A 279 -12.16 -9.51 -3.31
N VAL A 280 -12.70 -8.77 -2.35
CA VAL A 280 -11.95 -8.25 -1.21
C VAL A 280 -12.82 -8.25 0.04
N ALA A 281 -12.24 -8.65 1.18
CA ALA A 281 -12.85 -8.51 2.50
C ALA A 281 -12.20 -7.34 3.23
N THR A 282 -12.95 -6.28 3.50
CA THR A 282 -12.48 -5.13 4.26
C THR A 282 -12.87 -5.27 5.73
N LYS A 283 -11.89 -5.14 6.62
CA LYS A 283 -12.07 -5.05 8.07
C LYS A 283 -11.66 -3.66 8.52
N TRP A 284 -12.66 -2.86 8.93
CA TRP A 284 -12.41 -1.57 9.56
C TRP A 284 -12.19 -1.75 11.05
N LEU A 285 -11.13 -1.13 11.58
CA LEU A 285 -10.73 -1.20 12.98
C LEU A 285 -10.99 0.17 13.64
N ARG A 286 -11.67 0.18 14.78
CA ARG A 286 -12.05 1.38 15.51
C ARG A 286 -11.10 1.69 16.67
N ASP A 287 -11.06 2.95 17.11
CA ASP A 287 -10.32 3.38 18.31
C ASP A 287 -10.98 2.93 19.61
N THR A 288 -12.26 2.57 19.57
CA THR A 288 -13.02 2.07 20.72
C THR A 288 -13.69 0.74 20.39
N ASN A 289 -14.14 0.04 21.43
CA ASN A 289 -14.87 -1.20 21.30
C ASN A 289 -16.19 -0.98 20.53
N ASN A 290 -16.45 -1.81 19.51
CA ASN A 290 -17.66 -1.70 18.70
C ASN A 290 -18.96 -1.89 19.49
N LYS A 291 -18.92 -2.63 20.60
CA LYS A 291 -20.08 -2.79 21.49
C LYS A 291 -20.54 -1.46 22.11
N ASN A 292 -19.68 -0.44 22.14
CA ASN A 292 -19.98 0.87 22.72
C ASN A 292 -20.47 1.89 21.66
N ILE A 293 -20.56 1.49 20.39
CA ILE A 293 -20.94 2.37 19.27
C ILE A 293 -22.44 2.23 18.92
N ILE A 294 -23.02 1.05 19.18
CA ILE A 294 -24.43 0.71 18.93
C ILE A 294 -25.32 1.29 20.03
#